data_AF-A0A8C3AZP9-F1
#
_entry.id   AF-A0A8C3AZP9-F1
#
_cell.length_a   1.000
_cell.length_b   1.000
_cell.length_c   1.000
_cell.angle_alpha   90.00
_cell.angle_beta   90.00
_cell.angle_gamma   90.00
#
_symmetry.space_group_name_H-M   'P 1'
#
loop_
_entity.id
_entity.type
_entity.pdbx_description
1 polymer ?
#
loop_
_entity_poly.entity_id
_entity_poly.type
_entity_poly.pdbx_seq_one_letter_code
_entity_poly.pdbx_strand_id
1 'polypeptide(L)'
;KGLSPAAHLADGTTDLILVRKCSRLDFLRHLVRHTNKGDQFDHSFVEVHRVRKFCFQPWHHELVSLEDPIESPKKTGFSSICSAQTTSNYSSWNCDGEILPDAAIQVSVQCQLIRLFARGIEEQQQCLLEDPCTLWALEPSTHSSVD
;
A
#
# COMPACT_ATOMS: atom_id res chain seq x y z
N LYS A 1 -7.75 6.39 -16.78
CA LYS A 1 -7.54 6.98 -15.42
C LYS A 1 -7.70 5.85 -14.42
N GLY A 2 -6.73 5.66 -13.53
CA GLY A 2 -6.75 4.60 -12.52
C GLY A 2 -7.70 4.90 -11.37
N LEU A 3 -7.70 4.03 -10.36
CA LEU A 3 -8.55 4.15 -9.16
C LEU A 3 -8.17 5.37 -8.30
N SER A 4 -6.89 5.73 -8.25
CA SER A 4 -6.44 7.01 -7.69
C SER A 4 -6.19 8.03 -8.81
N PRO A 5 -6.98 9.11 -8.89
CA PRO A 5 -6.76 10.18 -9.87
C PRO A 5 -5.46 10.97 -9.66
N ALA A 6 -4.94 10.98 -8.42
CA ALA A 6 -3.76 11.74 -8.02
C ALA A 6 -2.49 10.88 -7.91
N ALA A 7 -2.58 9.57 -8.17
CA ALA A 7 -1.43 8.68 -8.17
C ALA A 7 -0.46 9.08 -9.28
N HIS A 8 0.71 9.57 -8.88
CA HIS A 8 1.84 9.83 -9.77
C HIS A 8 2.92 8.79 -9.53
N LEU A 9 3.59 8.35 -10.59
CA LEU A 9 4.65 7.38 -10.47
C LEU A 9 5.82 7.98 -9.67
N ALA A 10 6.29 7.23 -8.67
CA ALA A 10 7.49 7.49 -7.89
C ALA A 10 7.55 8.80 -7.06
N ASP A 11 6.41 9.43 -6.76
CA ASP A 11 6.36 10.64 -5.92
C ASP A 11 6.59 10.36 -4.41
N GLY A 12 6.77 9.10 -4.03
CA GLY A 12 7.05 8.67 -2.66
C GLY A 12 5.84 8.65 -1.75
N THR A 13 4.63 8.64 -2.30
CA THR A 13 3.39 8.57 -1.53
C THR A 13 2.47 7.46 -2.02
N THR A 14 1.51 7.09 -1.18
CA THR A 14 0.44 6.16 -1.52
C THR A 14 -0.87 6.65 -0.93
N ASP A 15 -1.98 6.28 -1.56
CA ASP A 15 -3.32 6.63 -1.06
C ASP A 15 -3.83 5.50 -0.16
N LEU A 16 -4.07 5.82 1.10
CA LEU A 16 -4.73 4.98 2.08
C LEU A 16 -6.23 5.33 2.09
N ILE A 17 -7.04 4.42 1.56
CA ILE A 17 -8.51 4.57 1.50
C ILE A 17 -9.13 3.77 2.64
N LEU A 18 -9.85 4.46 3.53
CA LEU A 18 -10.54 3.85 4.67
C LEU A 18 -12.06 3.89 4.42
N VAL A 19 -12.68 2.72 4.34
CA VAL A 19 -14.13 2.60 4.24
C VAL A 19 -14.69 2.28 5.62
N ARG A 20 -15.37 3.25 6.23
CA ARG A 20 -16.05 3.08 7.52
C ARG A 20 -17.33 2.25 7.36
N LYS A 21 -17.84 1.78 8.50
CA LYS A 21 -19.11 1.05 8.57
C LYS A 21 -20.24 1.88 7.95
N CYS A 22 -20.86 1.32 6.92
CA CYS A 22 -21.98 1.90 6.18
C CYS A 22 -23.07 0.84 5.92
N SER A 23 -24.22 1.26 5.38
CA SER A 23 -25.27 0.31 4.99
C SER A 23 -24.86 -0.50 3.76
N ARG A 24 -25.46 -1.69 3.55
CA ARG A 24 -25.20 -2.51 2.36
C ARG A 24 -25.54 -1.78 1.06
N LEU A 25 -26.57 -0.93 1.07
CA LEU A 25 -26.97 -0.13 -0.09
C LEU A 25 -25.96 1.00 -0.36
N ASP A 26 -25.46 1.66 0.69
CA ASP A 26 -24.38 2.66 0.56
C ASP A 26 -23.10 2.04 0.01
N PHE A 27 -22.72 0.86 0.52
CA PHE A 27 -21.56 0.14 0.05
C PHE A 27 -21.72 -0.28 -1.42
N LEU A 28 -22.90 -0.79 -1.82
CA LEU A 28 -23.17 -1.11 -3.21
C LEU A 28 -23.13 0.14 -4.11
N ARG A 29 -23.68 1.27 -3.65
CA ARG A 29 -23.59 2.55 -4.38
C ARG A 29 -22.13 2.98 -4.58
N HIS A 30 -21.31 2.82 -3.55
CA HIS A 30 -19.88 3.07 -3.64
C HIS A 30 -19.21 2.16 -4.68
N LEU A 31 -19.48 0.85 -4.64
CA LEU A 31 -18.93 -0.10 -5.61
C LEU A 31 -19.33 0.21 -7.06
N VAL A 32 -20.61 0.54 -7.29
CA VAL A 32 -21.12 0.85 -8.64
C VAL A 32 -20.54 2.17 -9.16
N ARG A 33 -20.23 3.13 -8.29
CA ARG A 33 -19.64 4.42 -8.70
C ARG A 33 -18.27 4.30 -9.35
N HIS A 34 -17.53 3.22 -9.13
CA HIS A 34 -16.28 2.94 -9.87
C HIS A 34 -16.49 2.81 -11.39
N THR A 35 -17.73 2.64 -11.86
CA THR A 35 -18.08 2.60 -13.29
C THR A 35 -18.41 3.96 -13.91
N ASN A 36 -18.43 5.04 -13.11
CA ASN A 36 -18.81 6.38 -13.55
C ASN A 36 -17.61 7.36 -13.50
N LYS A 37 -17.74 8.51 -14.16
CA LYS A 37 -16.76 9.60 -14.23
C LYS A 37 -16.79 10.55 -13.01
N GLY A 38 -17.63 10.28 -12.01
CA GLY A 38 -17.72 11.08 -10.78
C GLY A 38 -16.56 10.80 -9.82
N ASP A 39 -16.40 11.63 -8.79
CA ASP A 39 -15.45 11.36 -7.70
C ASP A 39 -15.87 10.05 -7.00
N GLN A 40 -14.96 9.07 -7.02
CA GLN A 40 -15.20 7.72 -6.53
C GLN A 40 -15.17 7.65 -4.99
N PHE A 41 -14.62 8.70 -4.36
CA PHE A 41 -14.39 8.77 -2.92
C PHE A 41 -15.29 9.78 -2.22
N ASP A 42 -16.18 10.47 -2.95
CA ASP A 42 -17.14 11.44 -2.38
C ASP A 42 -18.31 10.73 -1.68
N HIS A 43 -17.99 10.16 -0.52
CA HIS A 43 -18.92 9.48 0.39
C HIS A 43 -18.52 9.80 1.83
N SER A 44 -19.48 10.14 2.69
CA SER A 44 -19.22 10.49 4.10
C SER A 44 -18.61 9.36 4.95
N PHE A 45 -18.64 8.12 4.43
CA PHE A 45 -18.05 6.94 5.07
C PHE A 45 -16.74 6.50 4.42
N VAL A 46 -16.21 7.24 3.45
CA VAL A 46 -14.93 6.97 2.79
C VAL A 46 -13.98 8.09 3.13
N GLU A 47 -12.79 7.74 3.61
CA GLU A 47 -11.71 8.68 3.86
C GLU A 47 -10.52 8.34 2.98
N VAL A 48 -9.86 9.35 2.42
CA VAL A 48 -8.68 9.20 1.59
C VAL A 48 -7.54 9.98 2.22
N HIS A 49 -6.45 9.28 2.53
CA HIS A 49 -5.27 9.85 3.15
C HIS A 49 -4.05 9.57 2.27
N ARG A 50 -3.37 10.60 1.80
CA ARG A 50 -2.10 10.44 1.08
C ARG A 50 -0.96 10.36 2.08
N VAL A 51 -0.37 9.18 2.21
CA VAL A 51 0.59 8.84 3.27
C VAL A 51 1.92 8.37 2.68
N ARG A 52 2.99 8.49 3.48
CA ARG A 52 4.30 7.88 3.19
C ARG A 52 4.57 6.63 4.01
N LYS A 53 3.92 6.53 5.17
CA LYS A 53 4.05 5.42 6.11
C LYS A 53 2.76 5.30 6.91
N PHE A 54 2.34 4.07 7.19
CA PHE A 54 1.30 3.81 8.18
C PHE A 54 1.55 2.46 8.86
N CYS A 55 0.97 2.30 10.04
CA CYS A 55 0.94 1.04 10.77
C CYS A 55 -0.52 0.67 11.03
N PHE A 56 -0.84 -0.62 10.86
CA PHE A 56 -2.13 -1.19 11.24
C PHE A 56 -1.89 -2.28 12.27
N GLN A 57 -2.65 -2.24 13.36
CA GLN A 57 -2.64 -3.27 14.38
C GLN A 57 -4.09 -3.68 14.67
N PRO A 58 -4.44 -4.96 14.47
CA PRO A 58 -5.77 -5.45 14.82
C PRO A 58 -5.95 -5.41 16.35
N TRP A 59 -7.19 -5.22 16.78
CA TRP A 59 -7.54 -5.38 18.19
C TRP A 59 -7.56 -6.86 18.55
N HIS A 60 -6.74 -7.27 19.52
CA HIS A 60 -6.81 -8.59 20.12
C HIS A 60 -7.82 -8.56 21.27
N HIS A 61 -8.90 -9.33 21.17
CA HIS A 61 -9.74 -9.63 22.32
C HIS A 61 -9.14 -10.86 23.00
N GLU A 62 -8.35 -10.66 24.06
CA GLU A 62 -7.92 -11.75 24.94
C GLU A 62 -9.18 -12.38 25.56
N LEU A 63 -9.62 -13.50 24.99
CA LEU A 63 -10.47 -14.41 25.75
C LEU A 63 -9.56 -15.03 26.79
N VAL A 64 -9.67 -14.53 28.02
CA VAL A 64 -9.13 -15.16 29.22
C VAL A 64 -9.58 -16.62 29.16
N SER A 65 -8.66 -17.51 28.83
CA SER A 65 -8.88 -18.94 28.95
C SER A 65 -9.10 -19.17 30.43
N LEU A 66 -10.33 -19.45 30.86
CA LEU A 66 -10.59 -19.87 32.23
C LEU A 66 -9.87 -21.21 32.41
N GLU A 67 -8.70 -21.15 33.01
CA GLU A 67 -7.95 -22.30 33.49
C GLU A 67 -8.74 -22.87 34.68
N ASP A 68 -9.53 -23.92 34.47
CA ASP A 68 -10.04 -24.73 35.58
C ASP A 68 -8.93 -25.71 36.01
N PRO A 69 -8.40 -25.66 37.25
CA PRO A 69 -7.41 -26.61 37.72
C PRO A 69 -8.10 -27.78 38.42
N ILE A 70 -8.40 -28.87 37.70
CA ILE A 70 -8.71 -30.16 38.35
C ILE A 70 -8.01 -31.31 37.62
N GLU A 71 -7.10 -31.96 38.35
CA GLU A 71 -6.29 -33.12 37.99
C GLU A 71 -7.12 -34.38 37.62
N SER A 72 -6.62 -35.20 36.67
CA SER A 72 -6.31 -36.66 36.83
C SER A 72 -6.22 -37.41 35.47
N PRO A 73 -5.56 -38.60 35.40
CA PRO A 73 -4.76 -38.99 34.23
C PRO A 73 -5.28 -40.17 33.36
N LYS A 74 -4.69 -40.27 32.15
CA LYS A 74 -4.58 -41.42 31.21
C LYS A 74 -5.73 -41.68 30.21
N LYS A 75 -5.44 -41.46 28.90
CA LYS A 75 -5.38 -42.52 27.86
C LYS A 75 -4.98 -41.99 26.47
N THR A 76 -3.91 -42.59 25.96
CA THR A 76 -3.54 -42.89 24.56
C THR A 76 -4.39 -42.34 23.41
N GLY A 77 -3.72 -41.67 22.46
CA GLY A 77 -4.16 -41.52 21.07
C GLY A 77 -3.68 -40.21 20.47
N PHE A 78 -2.73 -40.28 19.54
CA PHE A 78 -2.16 -39.19 18.75
C PHE A 78 -3.16 -38.06 18.47
N SER A 79 -3.09 -36.97 19.25
CA SER A 79 -3.71 -35.70 18.92
C SER A 79 -2.58 -34.72 18.65
N SER A 80 -2.64 -34.18 17.43
CA SER A 80 -1.69 -33.29 16.80
C SER A 80 -1.07 -32.29 17.77
N ILE A 81 0.25 -32.17 17.73
CA ILE A 81 0.96 -30.95 18.13
C ILE A 81 0.54 -29.88 17.11
N CYS A 82 -0.67 -29.35 17.25
CA CYS A 82 -1.03 -28.11 16.61
C CYS A 82 -0.35 -27.03 17.43
N SER A 83 0.77 -26.55 16.89
CA SER A 83 1.40 -25.26 17.20
C SER A 83 0.36 -24.27 17.72
N ALA A 84 0.69 -23.57 18.80
CA ALA A 84 -0.08 -22.44 19.31
C ALA A 84 -0.29 -21.41 18.18
N GLN A 85 -1.31 -21.62 17.37
CA GLN A 85 -1.78 -20.68 16.37
C GLN A 85 -2.85 -19.86 17.07
N THR A 86 -2.38 -18.89 17.85
CA THR A 86 -3.18 -17.78 18.35
C THR A 86 -3.64 -16.93 17.17
N THR A 87 -4.51 -17.44 16.30
CA THR A 87 -5.08 -16.66 15.21
C THR A 87 -6.50 -16.26 15.57
N SER A 88 -6.61 -15.20 16.37
CA SER A 88 -7.89 -14.50 16.53
C SER A 88 -8.29 -13.93 15.16
N ASN A 89 -9.23 -14.62 14.50
CA ASN A 89 -9.72 -14.38 13.15
C ASN A 89 -10.48 -13.06 13.00
N TYR A 90 -9.82 -11.92 12.72
CA TYR A 90 -10.60 -10.70 12.39
C TYR A 90 -10.09 -9.87 11.21
N SER A 91 -8.88 -10.10 10.69
CA SER A 91 -8.40 -9.36 9.51
C SER A 91 -7.30 -10.12 8.76
N SER A 92 -7.29 -10.01 7.43
CA SER A 92 -6.24 -10.50 6.55
C SER A 92 -5.91 -9.44 5.50
N TRP A 93 -4.71 -9.50 4.92
CA TRP A 93 -4.25 -8.58 3.89
C TRP A 93 -3.99 -9.32 2.58
N ASN A 94 -4.36 -8.69 1.47
CA ASN A 94 -3.92 -9.07 0.13
C ASN A 94 -2.84 -8.08 -0.33
N CYS A 95 -1.69 -8.60 -0.78
CA CYS A 95 -0.61 -7.83 -1.36
C CYS A 95 -0.33 -8.39 -2.76
N ASP A 96 -0.67 -7.63 -3.80
CA ASP A 96 -0.47 -7.98 -5.22
C ASP A 96 -0.94 -9.40 -5.62
N GLY A 97 -2.01 -9.90 -4.99
CA GLY A 97 -2.56 -11.24 -5.25
C GLY A 97 -2.22 -12.31 -4.21
N GLU A 98 -1.27 -12.06 -3.32
CA GLU A 98 -0.88 -12.98 -2.26
C GLU A 98 -1.51 -12.61 -0.91
N ILE A 99 -1.80 -13.59 -0.06
CA ILE A 99 -2.35 -13.36 1.29
C ILE A 99 -1.21 -13.36 2.32
N LEU A 100 -1.12 -12.27 3.09
CA LEU A 100 -0.12 -12.16 4.16
C LEU A 100 -0.54 -12.96 5.40
N PRO A 101 0.39 -13.61 6.11
CA PRO A 101 0.09 -14.41 7.29
C PRO A 101 -0.30 -13.56 8.49
N ASP A 102 0.32 -12.38 8.63
CA ASP A 102 0.11 -11.48 9.76
C ASP A 102 -0.85 -10.34 9.42
N ALA A 103 -1.79 -10.11 10.33
CA ALA A 103 -2.72 -8.99 10.24
C ALA A 103 -2.10 -7.65 10.65
N ALA A 104 -1.13 -7.66 11.56
CA ALA A 104 -0.40 -6.46 11.94
C ALA A 104 0.64 -6.13 10.88
N ILE A 105 0.56 -4.93 10.30
CA ILE A 105 1.47 -4.52 9.21
C ILE A 105 2.01 -3.11 9.43
N GLN A 106 3.21 -2.88 8.91
CA GLN A 106 3.77 -1.55 8.73
C GLN A 106 4.10 -1.38 7.25
N VAL A 107 3.57 -0.32 6.65
CA VAL A 107 3.77 0.00 5.23
C VAL A 107 4.56 1.29 5.14
N SER A 108 5.56 1.32 4.25
CA SER A 108 6.34 2.52 3.93
C SER A 108 6.59 2.61 2.43
N VAL A 109 6.45 3.82 1.88
CA VAL A 109 6.68 4.09 0.46
C VAL A 109 8.10 4.61 0.26
N GLN A 110 8.81 4.02 -0.71
CA GLN A 110 10.12 4.48 -1.13
C GLN A 110 9.99 5.14 -2.51
N CYS A 111 10.43 6.39 -2.64
CA CYS A 111 10.44 7.08 -3.92
C CYS A 111 11.56 6.52 -4.81
N GLN A 112 11.25 6.31 -6.09
CA GLN A 112 12.24 6.01 -7.14
C GLN A 112 13.15 4.80 -6.85
N LEU A 113 12.64 3.80 -6.13
CA LEU A 113 13.43 2.63 -5.71
C LEU A 113 13.93 1.78 -6.89
N ILE A 114 13.13 1.67 -7.96
CA ILE A 114 13.42 0.82 -9.12
C ILE A 114 13.33 1.67 -10.38
N ARG A 115 14.31 1.51 -11.28
CA ARG A 115 14.28 2.08 -12.63
C ARG A 115 13.60 1.10 -13.57
N LEU A 116 12.56 1.57 -14.25
CA LEU A 116 11.76 0.76 -15.18
C LEU A 116 11.79 1.41 -16.55
N PHE A 117 11.92 0.60 -17.61
CA PHE A 117 11.70 1.05 -18.97
C PHE A 117 10.21 0.93 -19.28
N ALA A 118 9.53 2.05 -19.50
CA ALA A 118 8.11 2.10 -19.81
C ALA A 118 7.86 3.08 -20.97
N ARG A 119 6.80 2.84 -21.75
CA ARG A 119 6.39 3.71 -22.86
C ARG A 119 5.18 4.55 -22.43
N GLY A 120 5.18 5.85 -22.71
CA GLY A 120 4.01 6.73 -22.49
C GLY A 120 3.97 7.50 -21.16
N ILE A 121 5.12 7.72 -20.51
CA ILE A 121 5.28 8.58 -19.31
C ILE A 121 6.06 9.87 -19.60
N GLU A 122 6.25 10.20 -20.87
CA GLU A 122 7.31 11.09 -21.38
C GLU A 122 7.07 12.61 -21.17
N GLU A 123 5.93 13.07 -20.62
CA GLU A 123 5.53 14.49 -20.77
C GLU A 123 5.22 15.28 -19.48
N GLN A 124 5.60 14.84 -18.27
CA GLN A 124 5.28 15.61 -17.04
C GLN A 124 6.46 15.92 -16.10
N GLN A 125 7.68 15.51 -16.44
CA GLN A 125 8.87 15.74 -15.60
C GLN A 125 9.73 16.96 -15.98
N GLN A 126 9.32 17.77 -16.95
CA GLN A 126 10.14 18.89 -17.44
C GLN A 126 10.24 20.11 -16.50
N CYS A 127 9.72 20.06 -15.27
CA CYS A 127 9.65 21.26 -14.43
C CYS A 127 10.69 21.41 -13.30
N LEU A 128 11.48 20.42 -12.87
CA LEU A 128 12.47 20.65 -11.78
C LEU A 128 13.70 19.72 -11.82
N LEU A 129 14.39 19.65 -12.95
CA LEU A 129 15.80 19.24 -12.95
C LEU A 129 16.55 20.00 -14.04
N GLU A 130 16.75 21.31 -13.84
CA GLU A 130 17.93 21.94 -14.43
C GLU A 130 19.14 21.39 -13.68
N ASP A 131 19.81 20.44 -14.31
CA ASP A 131 21.06 19.87 -13.84
C ASP A 131 22.17 20.94 -14.00
N PRO A 132 22.84 21.42 -12.93
CA PRO A 132 23.86 22.48 -13.05
C PRO A 132 25.09 22.05 -13.87
N CYS A 133 25.23 20.76 -14.17
CA CYS A 133 26.43 20.20 -14.78
C CYS A 133 26.45 20.22 -16.32
N THR A 134 25.38 20.63 -17.00
CA THR A 134 25.39 20.67 -18.49
C THR A 134 26.02 21.94 -19.07
N LEU A 135 26.35 22.95 -18.23
CA LEU A 135 26.91 24.22 -18.71
C LEU A 135 28.43 24.19 -19.01
N TRP A 136 29.12 23.08 -18.72
CA TRP A 136 30.59 22.98 -18.84
C TRP A 136 31.07 22.11 -20.02
N ALA A 137 30.16 21.61 -20.85
CA ALA A 137 30.48 20.63 -21.90
C ALA A 137 30.28 21.13 -23.33
N LEU A 138 30.49 22.43 -23.59
CA LEU A 138 30.58 22.98 -24.95
C LEU A 138 31.80 23.89 -25.09
N GLU A 139 32.97 23.27 -25.19
CA GLU A 139 34.08 23.83 -25.97
C GLU A 139 33.90 23.39 -27.43
N PRO A 140 34.05 24.29 -28.41
CA PRO A 140 34.54 23.90 -29.71
C PRO A 140 35.87 24.58 -30.03
N SER A 141 36.92 23.77 -29.95
CA SER A 141 37.96 23.57 -30.97
C SER A 141 38.61 24.81 -31.62
N THR A 142 39.88 25.02 -31.24
CA THR A 142 40.92 25.68 -32.03
C THR A 142 40.97 25.18 -33.48
N HIS A 143 40.71 26.06 -34.45
CA HIS A 143 41.39 26.05 -35.75
C HIS A 143 41.18 27.36 -36.51
N SER A 144 42.24 28.16 -36.68
CA SER A 144 42.42 29.00 -37.87
C SER A 144 43.88 29.46 -38.00
N SER A 145 44.62 28.75 -38.85
CA SER A 145 45.77 29.29 -39.58
C SER A 145 45.25 30.21 -40.68
N VAL A 146 45.80 31.41 -40.82
CA VAL A 146 45.97 32.12 -42.11
C VAL A 146 47.16 33.09 -41.98
N ASP A 147 48.10 32.94 -42.92
CA ASP A 147 49.15 33.85 -43.46
C ASP A 147 49.64 35.08 -42.69
#